data_AF-A0A2V8QL26-F1
#
_entry.id   AF-A0A2V8QL26-F1
#
_cell.length_a   1.000
_cell.length_b   1.000
_cell.length_c   1.000
_cell.angle_alpha   90.00
_cell.angle_beta   90.00
_cell.angle_gamma   90.00
#
_symmetry.space_group_name_H-M   'P 1'
#
loop_
_entity.id
_entity.type
_entity.pdbx_description
1 polymer ?
#
loop_
_entity_poly.entity_id
_entity_poly.type
_entity_poly.pdbx_seq_one_letter_code
_entity_poly.pdbx_strand_id
1 'polypeptide(L)'
;RLKRRWSGALAGLAGLAGLTAGAVGATLLLRRRGEARPGGSIYPEYKRRAADRWARPGMEVTFRAELMPGRSRSERNFRVAEVLPSGRVLLEGFTGEHTETEFEPIR
;
A
#
# COMPACT_ATOMS: atom_id res chain seq x y z
N ARG A 1 -9.89 -26.77 -53.25
CA ARG A 1 -10.25 -28.17 -52.86
C ARG A 1 -8.95 -28.89 -52.53
N LEU A 2 -8.54 -28.88 -51.25
CA LEU A 2 -8.62 -30.00 -50.30
C LEU A 2 -7.70 -31.17 -50.66
N LYS A 3 -6.64 -31.39 -49.85
CA LYS A 3 -6.49 -32.61 -49.04
C LYS A 3 -5.34 -32.49 -48.04
N ARG A 4 -5.74 -32.47 -46.77
CA ARG A 4 -4.96 -32.76 -45.56
C ARG A 4 -4.31 -34.14 -45.65
N ARG A 5 -3.08 -34.30 -45.12
CA ARG A 5 -2.55 -35.49 -44.39
C ARG A 5 -1.40 -34.95 -43.51
N TRP A 6 -1.55 -34.69 -42.21
CA TRP A 6 -1.44 -35.62 -41.06
C TRP A 6 -0.32 -36.66 -41.21
N SER A 7 0.76 -36.48 -40.44
CA SER A 7 1.32 -37.44 -39.46
C SER A 7 2.80 -37.17 -39.20
N GLY A 8 3.22 -37.28 -37.94
CA GLY A 8 4.60 -37.61 -37.59
C GLY A 8 5.33 -36.56 -36.78
N ALA A 9 5.18 -36.64 -35.46
CA ALA A 9 6.17 -36.15 -34.51
C ALA A 9 7.49 -36.93 -34.68
N LEU A 10 8.62 -36.25 -34.49
CA LEU A 10 9.88 -36.73 -33.90
C LEU A 10 10.99 -35.72 -34.25
N ALA A 11 11.54 -35.06 -33.23
CA ALA A 11 12.84 -34.38 -33.14
C ALA A 11 12.65 -33.09 -32.31
N GLY A 12 13.40 -32.79 -31.26
CA GLY A 12 14.64 -33.40 -30.83
C GLY A 12 14.94 -33.03 -29.38
N LEU A 13 15.52 -34.01 -28.70
CA LEU A 13 16.49 -33.76 -27.66
C LEU A 13 17.74 -33.13 -28.26
N ALA A 14 18.43 -32.36 -27.43
CA ALA A 14 19.83 -31.96 -27.53
C ALA A 14 20.14 -30.77 -28.46
N GLY A 15 20.58 -29.68 -27.83
CA GLY A 15 21.11 -28.51 -28.52
C GLY A 15 21.61 -27.42 -27.58
N LEU A 16 22.34 -27.78 -26.52
CA LEU A 16 23.21 -26.87 -25.79
C LEU A 16 24.34 -26.41 -26.75
N ALA A 17 24.24 -25.23 -27.35
CA ALA A 17 25.38 -24.49 -27.92
C ALA A 17 24.93 -23.11 -28.38
N GLY A 18 25.44 -22.04 -27.76
CA GLY A 18 25.15 -20.69 -28.23
C GLY A 18 25.60 -19.59 -27.28
N LEU A 19 26.87 -19.59 -26.88
CA LEU A 19 27.52 -18.37 -26.43
C LEU A 19 27.69 -17.45 -27.65
N THR A 20 26.67 -16.66 -27.97
CA THR A 20 26.78 -15.57 -28.94
C THR A 20 27.06 -14.27 -28.19
N ALA A 21 28.33 -13.92 -28.13
CA ALA A 21 28.77 -12.56 -27.82
C ALA A 21 28.25 -11.61 -28.90
N GLY A 22 27.49 -10.58 -28.51
CA GLY A 22 27.14 -9.46 -29.40
C GLY A 22 25.70 -8.97 -29.30
N ALA A 23 25.55 -7.88 -28.55
CA ALA A 23 24.54 -6.84 -28.77
C ALA A 23 23.05 -7.22 -28.65
N VAL A 24 22.54 -7.33 -27.41
CA VAL A 24 21.30 -6.63 -27.03
C VAL A 24 21.35 -6.32 -25.52
N GLY A 25 21.70 -5.10 -25.15
CA GLY A 25 21.62 -4.58 -23.77
C GLY A 25 20.19 -4.38 -23.26
N ALA A 26 19.29 -5.36 -23.41
CA ALA A 26 17.86 -5.21 -23.10
C ALA A 26 17.31 -6.15 -22.03
N THR A 27 18.14 -6.93 -21.32
CA THR A 27 17.66 -7.76 -20.20
C THR A 27 17.66 -7.03 -18.84
N LEU A 28 18.14 -5.78 -18.77
CA LEU A 28 18.18 -4.97 -17.54
C LEU A 28 17.16 -3.80 -17.49
N LEU A 29 16.25 -3.69 -18.48
CA LEU A 29 15.24 -2.62 -18.53
C LEU A 29 13.77 -3.10 -18.57
N LEU A 30 13.50 -4.34 -18.16
CA LEU A 30 12.23 -4.66 -17.51
C LEU A 30 12.47 -4.50 -16.00
N ARG A 31 12.17 -3.38 -15.37
CA ARG A 31 10.81 -3.04 -14.96
C ARG A 31 10.82 -1.66 -14.30
N ARG A 32 11.13 -0.60 -15.05
CA ARG A 32 10.81 0.77 -14.63
C ARG A 32 9.44 1.16 -15.21
N ARG A 33 8.40 0.44 -14.79
CA ARG A 33 7.02 0.87 -15.03
C ARG A 33 6.58 1.57 -13.75
N GLY A 34 6.43 2.89 -13.85
CA GLY A 34 5.98 3.73 -12.78
C GLY A 34 4.73 3.19 -12.14
N GLU A 35 4.85 2.87 -10.86
CA GLU A 35 3.78 2.83 -9.90
C GLU A 35 4.37 3.51 -8.65
N ALA A 36 4.56 4.83 -8.73
CA ALA A 36 4.29 5.63 -7.53
C ALA A 36 2.79 5.44 -7.28
N ARG A 37 2.44 4.32 -6.65
CA ARG A 37 1.08 4.00 -6.23
C ARG A 37 1.05 3.93 -4.72
N PRO A 38 -0.06 4.40 -4.16
CA PRO A 38 -0.08 5.49 -3.20
C PRO A 38 -0.13 4.95 -1.78
N GLY A 39 0.50 5.66 -0.83
CA GLY A 39 0.12 5.67 0.58
C GLY A 39 -0.35 4.33 1.17
N GLY A 40 0.38 3.24 0.92
CA GLY A 40 0.19 2.04 1.72
C GLY A 40 0.64 2.39 3.13
N SER A 41 -0.26 2.27 4.11
CA SER A 41 0.11 2.35 5.53
C SER A 41 1.44 1.62 5.73
N ILE A 42 2.41 2.26 6.39
CA ILE A 42 3.68 1.63 6.76
C ILE A 42 3.50 0.41 7.68
N TYR A 43 2.26 0.16 8.14
CA TYR A 43 1.88 -0.94 9.01
C TYR A 43 1.03 -1.97 8.26
N PRO A 44 1.59 -3.17 7.96
CA PRO A 44 0.95 -4.19 7.12
C PRO A 44 -0.29 -4.83 7.75
N GLU A 45 -0.53 -4.65 9.05
CA GLU A 45 -1.63 -5.27 9.79
C GLU A 45 -3.01 -4.65 9.49
N TYR A 46 -3.05 -3.47 8.85
CA TYR A 46 -4.29 -2.71 8.64
C TYR A 46 -5.31 -3.36 7.69
N LYS A 47 -4.93 -4.40 6.93
CA LYS A 47 -5.76 -4.98 5.86
C LYS A 47 -6.91 -5.90 6.32
N ARG A 48 -7.05 -6.28 7.60
CA ARG A 48 -7.97 -7.37 7.97
C ARG A 48 -9.44 -7.00 8.20
N ARG A 49 -9.80 -5.77 8.57
CA ARG A 49 -11.20 -5.31 8.70
C ARG A 49 -11.29 -3.79 8.48
N ALA A 50 -11.63 -3.38 7.25
CA ALA A 50 -11.56 -1.98 6.82
C ALA A 50 -12.93 -1.27 6.76
N ALA A 51 -14.04 -1.99 6.92
CA ALA A 51 -15.36 -1.46 6.59
C ALA A 51 -16.01 -0.63 7.72
N ASP A 52 -15.54 -0.75 8.97
CA ASP A 52 -16.28 -0.24 10.15
C ASP A 52 -15.36 0.45 11.18
N ARG A 53 -14.32 1.15 10.71
CA ARG A 53 -13.42 1.93 11.59
C ARG A 53 -13.51 3.42 11.25
N TRP A 54 -13.76 4.24 12.26
CA TRP A 54 -13.92 5.70 12.17
C TRP A 54 -12.63 6.42 11.75
N ALA A 55 -11.47 5.80 11.99
CA ALA A 55 -10.15 6.33 11.65
C ALA A 55 -9.34 5.40 10.75
N ARG A 56 -8.34 5.98 10.06
CA ARG A 56 -7.34 5.24 9.25
C ARG A 56 -5.95 5.83 9.45
N PRO A 57 -4.87 5.04 9.33
CA PRO A 57 -3.51 5.58 9.28
C PRO A 57 -3.36 6.67 8.20
N GLY A 58 -2.66 7.75 8.53
CA GLY A 58 -2.51 8.95 7.72
C GLY A 58 -3.72 9.89 7.70
N MET A 59 -4.85 9.50 8.31
CA MET A 59 -6.02 10.36 8.44
C MET A 59 -5.76 11.50 9.42
N GLU A 60 -6.21 12.69 9.06
CA GLU A 60 -6.13 13.86 9.90
C GLU A 60 -7.33 13.89 10.86
N VAL A 61 -7.06 14.13 12.14
CA VAL A 61 -8.05 14.22 13.22
C VAL A 61 -7.76 15.44 14.07
N THR A 62 -8.81 16.17 14.45
CA THR A 62 -8.69 17.38 15.26
C THR A 62 -9.23 17.10 16.65
N PHE A 63 -8.41 17.28 17.69
CA PHE A 63 -8.88 17.19 19.07
C PHE A 63 -9.93 18.25 19.37
N ARG A 64 -10.89 17.89 20.20
CA ARG A 64 -11.88 18.80 20.77
C ARG A 64 -11.23 19.94 21.55
N ALA A 65 -11.82 21.13 21.45
CA ALA A 65 -11.28 22.34 22.08
C ALA A 65 -11.28 22.22 23.61
N GLU A 66 -12.23 21.45 24.14
CA GLU A 66 -12.39 21.17 25.56
C GLU A 66 -11.23 20.33 26.13
N LEU A 67 -10.58 19.50 25.29
CA LEU A 67 -9.46 18.65 25.72
C LEU A 67 -8.10 19.36 25.59
N MET A 68 -8.01 20.38 24.75
CA MET A 68 -6.78 21.16 24.53
C MET A 68 -7.07 22.67 24.59
N PRO A 69 -7.39 23.21 25.78
CA PRO A 69 -7.68 24.63 25.94
C PRO A 69 -6.46 25.49 25.59
N GLY A 70 -6.70 26.70 25.07
CA GLY A 70 -5.64 27.63 24.68
C GLY A 70 -4.86 27.23 23.42
N ARG A 71 -5.24 26.15 22.74
CA ARG A 71 -4.66 25.73 21.46
C ARG A 71 -5.57 26.08 20.30
N SER A 72 -4.99 26.65 19.25
CA SER A 72 -5.70 26.89 17.99
C SER A 72 -6.09 25.57 17.33
N ARG A 73 -7.06 25.62 16.41
CA ARG A 73 -7.50 24.40 15.68
C ARG A 73 -6.34 23.71 14.95
N SER A 74 -5.44 24.48 14.36
CA SER A 74 -4.26 23.96 13.66
C SER A 74 -3.30 23.22 14.58
N GLU A 75 -3.16 23.65 15.84
CA GLU A 75 -2.33 22.98 16.86
C GLU A 75 -3.00 21.75 17.47
N ARG A 76 -4.33 21.63 17.34
CA ARG A 76 -5.12 20.48 17.78
C ARG A 76 -5.21 19.40 16.71
N ASN A 77 -4.55 19.59 15.59
CA ASN A 77 -4.68 18.76 14.41
C ASN A 77 -3.52 17.77 14.31
N PHE A 78 -3.83 16.48 14.27
CA PHE A 78 -2.84 15.41 14.28
C PHE A 78 -3.15 14.38 13.22
N ARG A 79 -2.12 13.62 12.83
CA ARG A 79 -2.27 12.49 11.93
C ARG A 79 -2.31 11.20 12.71
N VAL A 80 -3.22 10.32 12.33
CA VAL A 80 -3.30 8.96 12.87
C VAL A 80 -2.09 8.17 12.37
N ALA A 81 -1.25 7.70 13.28
CA ALA A 81 -0.14 6.80 12.96
C ALA A 81 -0.65 5.36 12.79
N GLU A 82 -1.45 4.89 13.74
CA GLU A 82 -1.96 3.52 13.79
C GLU A 82 -3.36 3.47 14.40
N VAL A 83 -4.17 2.50 13.96
CA VAL A 83 -5.47 2.19 14.56
C VAL A 83 -5.40 0.82 15.19
N LEU A 84 -5.47 0.79 16.52
CA LEU A 84 -5.33 -0.42 17.32
C LEU A 84 -6.54 -1.36 17.14
N PRO A 85 -6.39 -2.66 17.45
CA PRO A 85 -7.50 -3.61 17.43
C PRO A 85 -8.67 -3.21 18.35
N SER A 86 -8.39 -2.42 19.39
CA SER A 86 -9.39 -1.87 20.32
C SER A 86 -10.26 -0.78 19.72
N GLY A 87 -9.91 -0.24 18.54
CA GLY A 87 -10.56 0.93 17.94
C GLY A 87 -9.98 2.28 18.40
N ARG A 88 -9.02 2.26 19.33
CA ARG A 88 -8.21 3.43 19.71
C ARG A 88 -7.19 3.75 18.63
N VAL A 89 -6.69 4.98 18.63
CA VAL A 89 -5.68 5.46 17.68
C VAL A 89 -4.43 5.95 18.38
N LEU A 90 -3.30 5.69 17.75
CA LEU A 90 -2.02 6.33 18.05
C LEU A 90 -1.81 7.47 17.05
N LEU A 91 -1.22 8.57 17.50
CA LEU A 91 -1.02 9.77 16.71
C LEU A 91 0.46 10.01 16.42
N GLU A 92 0.76 10.63 15.27
CA GLU A 92 2.12 11.01 14.90
C GLU A 92 2.64 12.10 15.86
N GLY A 93 3.75 11.81 16.56
CA GLY A 93 4.41 12.77 17.44
C GLY A 93 3.63 13.15 18.71
N PHE A 94 2.54 12.43 19.02
CA PHE A 94 1.72 12.68 20.20
C PHE A 94 1.55 11.40 21.02
N THR A 95 1.78 11.50 22.33
CA THR A 95 1.88 10.34 23.22
C THR A 95 0.52 9.93 23.74
N GLY A 96 0.24 8.63 23.69
CA GLY A 96 -0.97 8.04 24.27
C GLY A 96 -1.88 7.40 23.23
N GLU A 97 -2.87 6.66 23.75
CA GLU A 97 -3.95 6.09 22.95
C GLU A 97 -5.21 6.93 23.07
N HIS A 98 -5.83 7.23 21.94
CA HIS A 98 -6.96 8.16 21.89
C HIS A 98 -8.22 7.48 21.35
N THR A 99 -9.39 7.90 21.84
CA THR A 99 -10.70 7.42 21.35
C THR A 99 -11.36 8.43 20.43
N GLU A 100 -12.30 7.96 19.60
CA GLU A 100 -13.09 8.81 18.68
C GLU A 100 -13.71 10.04 19.36
N THR A 101 -14.23 9.86 20.58
CA THR A 101 -14.94 10.90 21.33
C THR A 101 -14.07 12.10 21.72
N GLU A 102 -12.75 11.95 21.67
CA GLU A 102 -11.78 13.01 21.94
C GLU A 102 -11.62 13.96 20.75
N PHE A 103 -12.09 13.56 19.57
CA PHE A 103 -11.94 14.31 18.34
C PHE A 103 -13.24 15.01 17.94
N GLU A 104 -13.09 16.06 17.15
CA GLU A 104 -14.20 16.68 16.45
C GLU A 104 -14.80 15.68 15.42
N PRO A 105 -16.13 15.64 15.22
CA PRO A 105 -16.73 14.75 14.24
C PRO A 105 -16.18 14.98 12.83
N ILE A 106 -15.80 13.90 12.17
CA ILE A 106 -15.35 13.92 10.77
C ILE A 106 -16.58 14.21 9.89
N ARG A 107 -16.52 15.29 9.11
CA ARG A 107 -17.55 15.68 8.13
C ARG A 107 -17.16 15.28 6.71
#